data_AF-A0A3N5UID8-F1
#
_entry.id   AF-A0A3N5UID8-F1
#
_cell.length_a   1.000
_cell.length_b   1.000
_cell.length_c   1.000
_cell.angle_alpha   90.00
_cell.angle_beta   90.00
_cell.angle_gamma   90.00
#
_symmetry.space_group_name_H-M   'P 1'
#
loop_
_entity.id
_entity.type
_entity.pdbx_description
1 polymer ?
#
loop_
_entity_poly.entity_id
_entity_poly.type
_entity_poly.pdbx_seq_one_letter_code
_entity_poly.pdbx_strand_id
1 'polypeptide(L)'
;MADEPKRFCMGTKNRIFEQTFKGYLAEIAGIDFRWIEAKLGITAREGCAVIPLLGTEYRVSAEAITGPGGKTPPAAVCVILCKYLLMCPASAPRDTDWVSFRDFQEAAPLIASFANTVEGALARGFAGRSADLRQAAETLGGRLPADSYRYDVSLVIPALPRVPLLLLFNDADEDFPAACSVLFERRAEHYLDMECLAMLGMMLADYLKKFMKPDKARSV
;
A
#
# COMPACT_ATOMS: atom_id res chain seq x y z
N MET A 1 17.82 -44.47 4.58
CA MET A 1 17.44 -43.57 3.47
C MET A 1 16.91 -42.30 4.11
N ALA A 2 17.78 -41.32 4.32
CA ALA A 2 17.44 -40.06 4.94
C ALA A 2 17.23 -39.01 3.84
N ASP A 3 16.10 -38.34 3.90
CA ASP A 3 15.68 -37.25 3.02
C ASP A 3 16.45 -35.97 3.38
N GLU A 4 17.11 -35.35 2.41
CA GLU A 4 17.89 -34.11 2.57
C GLU A 4 16.96 -32.90 2.52
N PRO A 5 17.11 -31.90 3.43
CA PRO A 5 16.31 -30.69 3.37
C PRO A 5 16.71 -29.84 2.15
N LYS A 6 15.73 -29.55 1.28
CA LYS A 6 15.86 -28.60 0.17
C LYS A 6 16.38 -27.25 0.69
N ARG A 7 17.67 -26.97 0.44
CA ARG A 7 18.27 -25.64 0.60
C ARG A 7 17.57 -24.68 -0.37
N PHE A 8 16.65 -23.90 0.17
CA PHE A 8 15.94 -22.85 -0.55
C PHE A 8 16.92 -21.72 -0.91
N CYS A 9 17.17 -21.51 -2.21
CA CYS A 9 18.18 -20.59 -2.72
C CYS A 9 17.74 -19.12 -2.59
N MET A 10 18.37 -18.40 -1.65
CA MET A 10 18.19 -16.95 -1.43
C MET A 10 18.78 -16.08 -2.57
N GLY A 11 19.69 -16.62 -3.39
CA GLY A 11 20.35 -15.91 -4.50
C GLY A 11 19.51 -15.75 -5.78
N THR A 12 18.55 -16.63 -6.03
CA THR A 12 17.76 -16.62 -7.29
C THR A 12 16.68 -15.54 -7.26
N LYS A 13 16.03 -15.33 -6.11
CA LYS A 13 15.01 -14.27 -5.93
C LYS A 13 15.61 -12.88 -6.12
N ASN A 14 16.85 -12.66 -5.67
CA ASN A 14 17.51 -11.36 -5.81
C ASN A 14 17.82 -11.04 -7.29
N ARG A 15 18.30 -12.03 -8.06
CA ARG A 15 18.57 -11.84 -9.50
C ARG A 15 17.32 -11.56 -10.33
N ILE A 16 16.22 -12.27 -10.07
CA ILE A 16 14.95 -12.05 -10.79
C ILE A 16 14.45 -10.63 -10.50
N PHE A 17 14.47 -10.22 -9.23
CA PHE A 17 14.11 -8.86 -8.85
C PHE A 17 14.99 -7.81 -9.54
N GLU A 18 16.32 -7.97 -9.50
CA GLU A 18 17.25 -7.05 -10.16
C GLU A 18 16.97 -6.92 -11.67
N GLN A 19 16.65 -8.02 -12.35
CA GLN A 19 16.35 -8.01 -13.78
C GLN A 19 15.01 -7.33 -14.08
N THR A 20 13.96 -7.64 -13.32
CA THR A 20 12.66 -6.97 -13.43
C THR A 20 12.78 -5.47 -13.13
N PHE A 21 13.53 -5.12 -12.09
CA PHE A 21 13.74 -3.73 -11.70
C PHE A 21 14.50 -2.93 -12.76
N LYS A 22 15.53 -3.51 -13.37
CA LYS A 22 16.20 -2.91 -14.54
C LYS A 22 15.26 -2.73 -15.72
N GLY A 23 14.35 -3.67 -15.95
CA GLY A 23 13.29 -3.55 -16.95
C GLY A 23 12.43 -2.32 -16.71
N TYR A 24 11.92 -2.15 -15.49
CA TYR A 24 11.12 -0.98 -15.13
C TYR A 24 11.88 0.34 -15.31
N LEU A 25 13.14 0.42 -14.89
CA LEU A 25 13.93 1.63 -15.05
C LEU A 25 14.16 1.97 -16.54
N ALA A 26 14.36 0.96 -17.39
CA ALA A 26 14.50 1.17 -18.83
C ALA A 26 13.21 1.70 -19.46
N GLU A 27 12.04 1.22 -19.04
CA GLU A 27 10.76 1.76 -19.50
C GLU A 27 10.52 3.19 -18.99
N ILE A 28 10.86 3.46 -17.72
CA ILE A 28 10.76 4.78 -17.10
C ILE A 28 11.64 5.81 -17.81
N ALA A 29 12.80 5.40 -18.34
CA ALA A 29 13.69 6.29 -19.11
C ALA A 29 13.01 6.93 -20.33
N GLY A 30 11.94 6.31 -20.87
CA GLY A 30 11.16 6.85 -21.96
C GLY A 30 10.08 7.86 -21.55
N ILE A 31 9.90 8.11 -20.25
CA ILE A 31 8.82 8.95 -19.74
C ILE A 31 9.33 10.37 -19.44
N ASP A 32 8.70 11.37 -20.04
CA ASP A 32 8.84 12.76 -19.58
C ASP A 32 7.82 13.02 -18.46
N PHE A 33 8.32 13.04 -17.22
CA PHE A 33 7.50 13.15 -16.00
C PHE A 33 6.58 14.38 -15.98
N ARG A 34 6.92 15.45 -16.71
CA ARG A 34 6.09 16.67 -16.79
C ARG A 34 4.72 16.39 -17.42
N TRP A 35 4.60 15.38 -18.28
CA TRP A 35 3.35 15.03 -18.94
C TRP A 35 2.41 14.17 -18.09
N ILE A 36 2.96 13.51 -17.07
CA ILE A 36 2.21 12.63 -16.17
C ILE A 36 2.01 13.23 -14.77
N GLU A 37 2.68 14.35 -14.47
CA GLU A 37 2.66 15.02 -13.16
C GLU A 37 1.23 15.26 -12.64
N ALA A 38 0.40 15.97 -13.43
CA ALA A 38 -0.97 16.26 -13.05
C ALA A 38 -1.87 15.01 -13.01
N LYS A 39 -1.63 14.04 -13.91
CA LYS A 39 -2.42 12.81 -14.00
C LYS A 39 -2.22 11.93 -12.77
N LEU A 40 -0.98 11.82 -12.31
CA LEU A 40 -0.59 11.03 -11.15
C LEU A 40 -0.60 11.84 -9.84
N GLY A 41 -0.79 13.15 -9.88
CA GLY A 41 -0.73 14.00 -8.69
C GLY A 41 0.65 13.96 -8.00
N ILE A 42 1.71 13.83 -8.80
CA ILE A 42 3.11 13.80 -8.34
C ILE A 42 3.77 15.15 -8.61
N THR A 43 5.08 15.25 -8.39
CA THR A 43 5.86 16.43 -8.77
C THR A 43 7.04 16.04 -9.66
N ALA A 44 7.23 16.73 -10.79
CA ALA A 44 8.37 16.51 -11.68
C ALA A 44 9.44 17.59 -11.44
N ARG A 45 10.64 17.20 -10.99
CA ARG A 45 11.75 18.13 -10.73
C ARG A 45 13.08 17.48 -11.08
N GLU A 46 13.95 18.22 -11.77
CA GLU A 46 15.34 17.82 -12.03
C GLU A 46 15.46 16.42 -12.68
N GLY A 47 14.57 16.08 -13.61
CA GLY A 47 14.56 14.77 -14.28
C GLY A 47 14.07 13.62 -13.39
N CYS A 48 13.49 13.91 -12.22
CA CYS A 48 12.94 12.93 -11.29
C CYS A 48 11.43 13.15 -11.07
N ALA A 49 10.71 12.06 -10.85
CA ALA A 49 9.39 12.06 -10.25
C ALA A 49 9.52 12.01 -8.72
N VAL A 50 8.88 12.94 -8.02
CA VAL A 50 8.73 12.94 -6.56
C VAL A 50 7.34 12.41 -6.23
N ILE A 51 7.28 11.27 -5.56
CA ILE A 51 6.06 10.51 -5.32
C ILE A 51 5.90 10.26 -3.82
N PRO A 52 4.82 10.76 -3.19
CA PRO A 52 4.50 10.41 -1.80
C PRO A 52 3.84 9.03 -1.76
N LEU A 53 4.33 8.13 -0.91
CA LEU A 53 3.78 6.81 -0.65
C LEU A 53 3.68 6.60 0.86
N LEU A 54 2.46 6.48 1.38
CA LEU A 54 2.14 6.37 2.82
C LEU A 54 2.91 7.40 3.67
N GLY A 55 2.82 8.68 3.27
CA GLY A 55 3.44 9.80 3.97
C GLY A 55 4.97 9.93 3.79
N THR A 56 5.61 9.02 3.04
CA THR A 56 7.05 9.09 2.75
C THR A 56 7.28 9.53 1.30
N GLU A 57 8.13 10.53 1.08
CA GLU A 57 8.50 10.96 -0.27
C GLU A 57 9.64 10.10 -0.85
N TYR A 58 9.45 9.68 -2.10
CA TYR A 58 10.44 8.96 -2.89
C TYR A 58 10.75 9.70 -4.18
N ARG A 59 12.00 9.58 -4.64
CA ARG A 59 12.47 10.12 -5.93
C ARG A 59 12.74 8.96 -6.87
N VAL A 60 12.14 9.02 -8.06
CA VAL A 60 12.31 8.04 -9.13
C VAL A 60 12.89 8.73 -10.36
N SER A 61 13.99 8.20 -10.86
CA SER A 61 14.60 8.59 -12.14
C SER A 61 14.82 7.35 -13.02
N ALA A 62 15.39 7.54 -14.21
CA ALA A 62 15.77 6.44 -15.10
C ALA A 62 16.91 5.58 -14.52
N GLU A 63 17.69 6.12 -13.59
CA GLU A 63 18.88 5.47 -13.03
C GLU A 63 18.60 4.79 -11.69
N ALA A 64 17.75 5.40 -10.84
CA ALA A 64 17.57 4.93 -9.48
C ALA A 64 16.23 5.34 -8.87
N ILE A 65 15.86 4.61 -7.79
CA ILE A 65 14.83 5.00 -6.85
C ILE A 65 15.47 5.23 -5.49
N THR A 66 15.21 6.40 -4.90
CA THR A 66 15.73 6.78 -3.59
C THR A 66 14.62 7.25 -2.67
N GLY A 67 14.71 6.89 -1.40
CA GLY A 67 13.86 7.39 -0.33
C GLY A 67 14.60 8.37 0.59
N PRO A 68 14.08 8.61 1.80
CA PRO A 68 14.68 9.51 2.77
C PRO A 68 16.16 9.21 3.04
N GLY A 69 16.98 10.25 3.04
CA GLY A 69 18.43 10.13 3.21
C GLY A 69 19.17 9.49 2.03
N GLY A 70 18.56 9.46 0.83
CA GLY A 70 19.19 8.96 -0.39
C GLY A 70 19.30 7.44 -0.46
N LYS A 71 18.62 6.71 0.42
CA LYS A 71 18.71 5.24 0.52
C LYS A 71 17.79 4.57 -0.50
N THR A 72 18.24 3.46 -1.07
CA THR A 72 17.38 2.59 -1.88
C THR A 72 16.26 2.02 -1.01
N PRO A 73 14.98 2.14 -1.42
CA PRO A 73 13.88 1.61 -0.63
C PRO A 73 13.73 0.09 -0.79
N PRO A 74 12.91 -0.57 0.06
CA PRO A 74 12.60 -1.98 -0.10
C PRO A 74 12.00 -2.33 -1.47
N ALA A 75 12.22 -3.56 -1.92
CA ALA A 75 11.77 -4.04 -3.23
C ALA A 75 10.29 -3.74 -3.55
N ALA A 76 9.38 -3.99 -2.60
CA ALA A 76 7.95 -3.72 -2.78
C ALA A 76 7.65 -2.24 -3.06
N VAL A 77 8.36 -1.33 -2.38
CA VAL A 77 8.25 0.12 -2.62
C VAL A 77 8.71 0.45 -4.03
N CYS A 78 9.86 -0.08 -4.47
CA CYS A 78 10.33 0.11 -5.83
C CYS A 78 9.30 -0.33 -6.88
N VAL A 79 8.71 -1.52 -6.71
CA VAL A 79 7.71 -2.05 -7.65
C VAL A 79 6.47 -1.16 -7.70
N ILE A 80 5.91 -0.77 -6.55
CA ILE A 80 4.74 0.13 -6.50
C ILE A 80 5.04 1.46 -7.19
N LEU A 81 6.17 2.09 -6.90
CA LEU A 81 6.55 3.37 -7.49
C LEU A 81 6.75 3.27 -9.01
N CYS A 82 7.41 2.20 -9.48
CA CYS A 82 7.57 1.95 -10.92
C CYS A 82 6.20 1.76 -11.59
N LYS A 83 5.36 0.89 -11.03
CA LYS A 83 4.04 0.58 -11.60
C LYS A 83 3.13 1.79 -11.62
N TYR A 84 3.18 2.63 -10.59
CA TYR A 84 2.41 3.88 -10.56
C TYR A 84 2.77 4.84 -11.70
N LEU A 85 4.05 4.89 -12.11
CA LEU A 85 4.49 5.67 -13.27
C LEU A 85 4.11 5.00 -14.60
N LEU A 86 4.41 3.70 -14.73
CA LEU A 86 4.24 2.94 -15.96
C LEU A 86 2.77 2.70 -16.33
N MET A 87 1.90 2.60 -15.33
CA MET A 87 0.46 2.43 -15.53
C MET A 87 -0.28 3.77 -15.62
N CYS A 88 0.42 4.91 -15.71
CA CYS A 88 -0.23 6.21 -15.81
C CYS A 88 -1.31 6.21 -16.90
N PRO A 89 -2.59 6.41 -16.55
CA PRO A 89 -3.67 6.28 -17.52
C PRO A 89 -3.62 7.45 -18.51
N ALA A 90 -4.10 7.21 -19.73
CA ALA A 90 -4.15 8.23 -20.78
C ALA A 90 -4.97 9.46 -20.35
N SER A 91 -6.05 9.23 -19.59
CA SER A 91 -6.90 10.25 -18.97
C SER A 91 -7.23 9.87 -17.53
N ALA A 92 -7.52 10.86 -16.67
CA ALA A 92 -7.83 10.60 -15.27
C ALA A 92 -9.19 9.88 -15.13
N PRO A 93 -9.24 8.65 -14.60
CA PRO A 93 -10.50 7.95 -14.37
C PRO A 93 -11.31 8.64 -13.25
N ARG A 94 -12.64 8.56 -13.35
CA ARG A 94 -13.57 9.31 -12.49
C ARG A 94 -14.20 8.47 -11.39
N ASP A 95 -14.10 7.14 -11.48
CA ASP A 95 -14.78 6.20 -10.58
C ASP A 95 -14.14 6.22 -9.19
N THR A 96 -14.73 7.03 -8.30
CA THR A 96 -14.28 7.26 -6.92
C THR A 96 -15.09 6.47 -5.90
N ASP A 97 -15.98 5.59 -6.37
CA ASP A 97 -16.73 4.68 -5.51
C ASP A 97 -15.79 3.71 -4.78
N TRP A 98 -16.05 3.52 -3.48
CA TRP A 98 -15.29 2.60 -2.65
C TRP A 98 -15.69 1.16 -2.90
N VAL A 99 -14.70 0.30 -3.14
CA VAL A 99 -14.90 -1.11 -3.47
C VAL A 99 -13.94 -1.98 -2.66
N SER A 100 -14.36 -3.19 -2.34
CA SER A 100 -13.49 -4.16 -1.67
C SER A 100 -12.44 -4.68 -2.63
N PHE A 101 -11.30 -5.14 -2.12
CA PHE A 101 -10.26 -5.76 -2.96
C PHE A 101 -10.81 -6.92 -3.82
N ARG A 102 -11.73 -7.71 -3.26
CA ARG A 102 -12.42 -8.81 -3.97
C ARG A 102 -13.30 -8.39 -5.14
N ASP A 103 -13.65 -7.11 -5.24
CA ASP A 103 -14.54 -6.60 -6.28
C ASP A 103 -13.78 -6.21 -7.56
N PHE A 104 -12.45 -6.30 -7.58
CA PHE A 104 -11.64 -6.14 -8.78
C PHE A 104 -11.59 -7.43 -9.60
N GLN A 105 -11.67 -7.32 -10.93
CA GLN A 105 -11.79 -8.49 -11.82
C GLN A 105 -10.61 -9.47 -11.71
N GLU A 106 -9.39 -8.94 -11.57
CA GLU A 106 -8.15 -9.73 -11.53
C GLU A 106 -7.69 -10.07 -10.10
N ALA A 107 -8.46 -9.74 -9.08
CA ALA A 107 -8.04 -9.93 -7.69
C ALA A 107 -8.10 -11.38 -7.21
N ALA A 108 -8.85 -12.27 -7.92
CA ALA A 108 -9.18 -13.61 -7.46
C ALA A 108 -8.03 -14.42 -6.82
N PRO A 109 -6.80 -14.45 -7.39
CA PRO A 109 -5.68 -15.20 -6.80
C PRO A 109 -5.19 -14.64 -5.46
N LEU A 110 -5.45 -13.36 -5.21
CA LEU A 110 -4.91 -12.59 -4.08
C LEU A 110 -5.95 -12.34 -2.97
N ILE A 111 -7.24 -12.58 -3.22
CA ILE A 111 -8.34 -12.29 -2.27
C ILE A 111 -8.07 -12.90 -0.89
N ALA A 112 -7.79 -14.20 -0.83
CA ALA A 112 -7.58 -14.90 0.44
C ALA A 112 -6.33 -14.40 1.17
N SER A 113 -5.27 -14.06 0.42
CA SER A 113 -4.05 -13.48 0.99
C SER A 113 -4.34 -12.11 1.56
N PHE A 114 -4.97 -11.21 0.79
CA PHE A 114 -5.31 -9.86 1.21
C PHE A 114 -6.18 -9.85 2.48
N ALA A 115 -7.25 -10.65 2.49
CA ALA A 115 -8.13 -10.79 3.64
C ALA A 115 -7.36 -11.23 4.91
N ASN A 116 -6.34 -12.08 4.79
CA ASN A 116 -5.57 -12.53 5.95
C ASN A 116 -4.44 -11.57 6.36
N THR A 117 -3.66 -11.08 5.40
CA THR A 117 -2.41 -10.34 5.65
C THR A 117 -2.65 -8.85 5.87
N VAL A 118 -3.77 -8.32 5.38
CA VAL A 118 -4.16 -6.91 5.53
C VAL A 118 -5.29 -6.80 6.54
N GLU A 119 -6.50 -7.20 6.15
CA GLU A 119 -7.72 -7.00 6.94
C GLU A 119 -7.69 -7.77 8.25
N GLY A 120 -7.45 -9.08 8.20
CA GLY A 120 -7.33 -9.92 9.38
C GLY A 120 -6.14 -9.55 10.27
N ALA A 121 -5.03 -9.08 9.69
CA ALA A 121 -3.87 -8.66 10.46
C ALA A 121 -4.12 -7.33 11.20
N LEU A 122 -4.87 -6.41 10.60
CA LEU A 122 -5.31 -5.17 11.24
C LEU A 122 -6.36 -5.46 12.32
N ALA A 123 -7.36 -6.28 12.01
CA ALA A 123 -8.39 -6.71 12.96
C ALA A 123 -7.77 -7.32 14.23
N ARG A 124 -6.87 -8.31 14.07
CA ARG A 124 -6.17 -8.93 15.20
C ARG A 124 -5.20 -7.98 15.90
N GLY A 125 -4.51 -7.12 15.16
CA GLY A 125 -3.51 -6.21 15.72
C GLY A 125 -4.11 -5.09 16.58
N PHE A 126 -5.33 -4.66 16.25
CA PHE A 126 -5.97 -3.51 16.88
C PHE A 126 -7.23 -3.84 17.70
N ALA A 127 -7.54 -5.11 17.93
CA ALA A 127 -8.60 -5.51 18.85
C ALA A 127 -8.35 -4.93 20.26
N GLY A 128 -9.34 -4.23 20.82
CA GLY A 128 -9.28 -3.46 22.05
C GLY A 128 -8.45 -2.17 21.96
N ARG A 129 -8.04 -1.75 20.74
CA ARG A 129 -7.09 -0.65 20.49
C ARG A 129 -7.53 0.27 19.36
N SER A 130 -8.84 0.45 19.17
CA SER A 130 -9.41 1.38 18.17
C SER A 130 -8.84 2.80 18.25
N ALA A 131 -8.56 3.32 19.45
CA ALA A 131 -7.93 4.63 19.62
C ALA A 131 -6.50 4.70 19.06
N ASP A 132 -5.70 3.65 19.26
CA ASP A 132 -4.34 3.58 18.72
C ASP A 132 -4.37 3.45 17.19
N LEU A 133 -5.33 2.70 16.64
CA LEU A 133 -5.54 2.59 15.20
C LEU A 133 -5.85 3.95 14.57
N ARG A 134 -6.78 4.69 15.19
CA ARG A 134 -7.14 6.05 14.77
C ARG A 134 -5.93 6.96 14.76
N GLN A 135 -5.17 7.00 15.86
CA GLN A 135 -3.97 7.85 15.96
C GLN A 135 -2.89 7.47 14.93
N ALA A 136 -2.67 6.18 14.71
CA ALA A 136 -1.70 5.70 13.71
C ALA A 136 -2.11 6.11 12.28
N ALA A 137 -3.39 5.96 11.95
CA ALA A 137 -3.92 6.36 10.65
C ALA A 137 -3.90 7.89 10.45
N GLU A 138 -4.22 8.67 11.48
CA GLU A 138 -4.11 10.14 11.45
C GLU A 138 -2.65 10.61 11.23
N THR A 139 -1.67 9.90 11.78
CA THR A 139 -0.24 10.19 11.54
C THR A 139 0.15 9.99 10.07
N LEU A 140 -0.55 9.12 9.34
CA LEU A 140 -0.43 8.97 7.88
C LEU A 140 -1.20 10.04 7.07
N GLY A 141 -1.74 11.06 7.74
CA GLY A 141 -2.65 12.02 7.11
C GLY A 141 -4.06 11.48 6.89
N GLY A 142 -4.42 10.41 7.62
CA GLY A 142 -5.77 9.87 7.65
C GLY A 142 -6.78 10.92 8.10
N ARG A 143 -7.89 11.03 7.38
CA ARG A 143 -8.97 11.98 7.64
C ARG A 143 -10.33 11.31 7.59
N LEU A 144 -11.35 11.91 8.19
CA LEU A 144 -12.71 11.40 8.09
C LEU A 144 -13.15 11.34 6.61
N PRO A 145 -13.84 10.27 6.19
CA PRO A 145 -14.48 10.22 4.88
C PRO A 145 -15.56 11.30 4.74
N ALA A 146 -15.91 11.63 3.49
CA ALA A 146 -17.00 12.56 3.21
C ALA A 146 -18.37 11.95 3.57
N ASP A 147 -18.53 10.65 3.31
CA ASP A 147 -19.73 9.90 3.66
C ASP A 147 -19.67 9.41 5.12
N SER A 148 -20.85 9.23 5.71
CA SER A 148 -20.97 8.66 7.06
C SER A 148 -20.95 7.13 7.00
N TYR A 149 -20.02 6.53 7.73
CA TYR A 149 -19.89 5.09 7.91
C TYR A 149 -20.16 4.73 9.36
N ARG A 150 -20.95 3.68 9.59
CA ARG A 150 -21.27 3.18 10.95
C ARG A 150 -20.19 2.21 11.43
N TYR A 151 -19.00 2.75 11.69
CA TYR A 151 -17.88 1.99 12.24
C TYR A 151 -17.20 2.77 13.37
N ASP A 152 -16.51 2.07 14.29
CA ASP A 152 -15.78 2.70 15.39
C ASP A 152 -14.62 3.58 14.88
N VAL A 153 -13.97 3.14 13.80
CA VAL A 153 -12.98 3.93 13.05
C VAL A 153 -13.33 3.90 11.57
N SER A 154 -13.37 5.09 10.97
CA SER A 154 -13.53 5.30 9.53
C SER A 154 -12.61 6.43 9.09
N LEU A 155 -11.57 6.10 8.32
CA LEU A 155 -10.57 7.07 7.87
C LEU A 155 -10.15 6.80 6.43
N VAL A 156 -10.06 7.86 5.65
CA VAL A 156 -9.43 7.87 4.33
C VAL A 156 -7.96 8.23 4.49
N ILE A 157 -7.09 7.30 4.11
CA ILE A 157 -5.63 7.42 4.19
C ILE A 157 -5.08 7.72 2.80
N PRO A 158 -4.34 8.82 2.59
CA PRO A 158 -3.77 9.18 1.29
C PRO A 158 -2.53 8.34 0.99
N ALA A 159 -2.72 7.05 0.68
CA ALA A 159 -1.62 6.11 0.48
C ALA A 159 -0.76 6.47 -0.75
N LEU A 160 -1.39 6.88 -1.85
CA LEU A 160 -0.81 7.55 -3.01
C LEU A 160 -1.75 8.68 -3.47
N PRO A 161 -1.29 9.68 -4.24
CA PRO A 161 -2.12 10.81 -4.63
C PRO A 161 -3.42 10.46 -5.38
N ARG A 162 -3.42 9.35 -6.16
CA ARG A 162 -4.58 8.85 -6.90
C ARG A 162 -5.10 7.49 -6.42
N VAL A 163 -4.53 6.96 -5.34
CA VAL A 163 -4.94 5.68 -4.74
C VAL A 163 -5.06 5.86 -3.22
N PRO A 164 -6.08 6.59 -2.74
CA PRO A 164 -6.40 6.62 -1.32
C PRO A 164 -7.00 5.28 -0.87
N LEU A 165 -6.88 4.98 0.43
CA LEU A 165 -7.46 3.79 1.05
C LEU A 165 -8.49 4.21 2.09
N LEU A 166 -9.66 3.59 2.08
CA LEU A 166 -10.66 3.75 3.14
C LEU A 166 -10.52 2.59 4.13
N LEU A 167 -10.12 2.92 5.35
CA LEU A 167 -10.03 2.01 6.48
C LEU A 167 -11.33 2.06 7.27
N LEU A 168 -12.02 0.91 7.38
CA LEU A 168 -13.22 0.73 8.18
C LEU A 168 -12.93 -0.32 9.25
N PHE A 169 -13.13 0.00 10.52
CA PHE A 169 -12.82 -0.91 11.62
C PHE A 169 -13.89 -0.84 12.70
N ASN A 170 -14.36 -2.02 13.11
CA ASN A 170 -15.14 -2.22 14.32
C ASN A 170 -14.28 -2.98 15.32
N ASP A 171 -14.29 -2.51 16.55
CA ASP A 171 -13.62 -3.18 17.64
C ASP A 171 -14.40 -4.44 18.05
N ALA A 172 -13.74 -5.30 18.82
CA ALA A 172 -14.40 -6.46 19.39
C ALA A 172 -15.40 -6.01 20.48
N ASP A 173 -16.57 -6.61 20.49
CA ASP A 173 -17.56 -6.47 21.56
C ASP A 173 -17.91 -7.85 22.17
N GLU A 174 -18.99 -7.92 22.96
CA GLU A 174 -19.41 -9.16 23.62
C GLU A 174 -19.83 -10.26 22.64
N ASP A 175 -20.34 -9.88 21.46
CA ASP A 175 -20.97 -10.77 20.50
C ASP A 175 -20.11 -11.01 19.24
N PHE A 176 -19.25 -10.05 18.88
CA PHE A 176 -18.52 -10.04 17.62
C PHE A 176 -17.02 -9.78 17.82
N PRO A 177 -16.14 -10.52 17.12
CA PRO A 177 -14.72 -10.20 17.09
C PRO A 177 -14.48 -8.90 16.32
N ALA A 178 -13.33 -8.25 16.60
CA ALA A 178 -12.89 -7.10 15.83
C ALA A 178 -12.82 -7.43 14.33
N ALA A 179 -13.25 -6.48 13.51
CA ALA A 179 -13.31 -6.62 12.06
C ALA A 179 -12.74 -5.38 11.39
N CYS A 180 -11.98 -5.59 10.32
CA CYS A 180 -11.39 -4.52 9.53
C CYS A 180 -11.67 -4.76 8.05
N SER A 181 -11.96 -3.69 7.32
CA SER A 181 -12.03 -3.68 5.87
C SER A 181 -11.14 -2.57 5.33
N VAL A 182 -10.41 -2.86 4.26
CA VAL A 182 -9.60 -1.86 3.53
C VAL A 182 -10.14 -1.77 2.12
N LEU A 183 -10.80 -0.64 1.83
CA LEU A 183 -11.42 -0.38 0.55
C LEU A 183 -10.53 0.53 -0.31
N PHE A 184 -10.68 0.39 -1.62
CA PHE A 184 -10.01 1.19 -2.63
C PHE A 184 -11.06 1.96 -3.43
N GLU A 185 -10.72 3.10 -4.00
CA GLU A 185 -11.55 3.66 -5.07
C GLU A 185 -11.48 2.72 -6.29
N ARG A 186 -12.61 2.54 -6.99
CA ARG A 186 -12.68 1.70 -8.20
C ARG A 186 -11.57 2.03 -9.21
N ARG A 187 -11.26 3.32 -9.40
CA ARG A 187 -10.19 3.75 -10.31
C ARG A 187 -8.77 3.28 -9.96
N ALA A 188 -8.53 2.72 -8.78
CA ALA A 188 -7.20 2.28 -8.35
C ALA A 188 -6.56 1.28 -9.32
N GLU A 189 -7.35 0.43 -9.96
CA GLU A 189 -6.89 -0.57 -10.94
C GLU A 189 -6.28 0.05 -12.21
N HIS A 190 -6.56 1.33 -12.47
CA HIS A 190 -5.93 2.07 -13.57
C HIS A 190 -4.57 2.65 -13.21
N TYR A 191 -4.21 2.68 -11.93
CA TYR A 191 -2.95 3.25 -11.45
C TYR A 191 -1.98 2.19 -10.93
N LEU A 192 -2.50 1.05 -10.49
CA LEU A 192 -1.73 -0.08 -9.96
C LEU A 192 -2.43 -1.39 -10.30
N ASP A 193 -1.63 -2.42 -10.60
CA ASP A 193 -2.12 -3.78 -10.76
C ASP A 193 -2.50 -4.40 -9.39
N MET A 194 -3.18 -5.55 -9.43
CA MET A 194 -3.71 -6.19 -8.22
C MET A 194 -2.61 -6.62 -7.25
N GLU A 195 -1.44 -7.02 -7.76
CA GLU A 195 -0.28 -7.33 -6.94
C GLU A 195 0.20 -6.09 -6.16
N CYS A 196 0.29 -4.94 -6.83
CA CYS A 196 0.65 -3.67 -6.22
C CYS A 196 -0.38 -3.15 -5.23
N LEU A 197 -1.68 -3.28 -5.52
CA LEU A 197 -2.74 -2.93 -4.58
C LEU A 197 -2.68 -3.81 -3.32
N ALA A 198 -2.41 -5.12 -3.48
CA ALA A 198 -2.20 -6.01 -2.35
C ALA A 198 -0.95 -5.64 -1.54
N MET A 199 0.17 -5.32 -2.21
CA MET A 199 1.39 -4.83 -1.54
C MET A 199 1.15 -3.52 -0.79
N LEU A 200 0.38 -2.59 -1.36
CA LEU A 200 0.02 -1.32 -0.72
C LEU A 200 -0.79 -1.56 0.55
N GLY A 201 -1.76 -2.48 0.54
CA GLY A 201 -2.51 -2.88 1.73
C GLY A 201 -1.61 -3.51 2.80
N MET A 202 -0.68 -4.40 2.43
CA MET A 202 0.27 -4.99 3.37
C MET A 202 1.19 -3.93 3.98
N MET A 203 1.69 -2.99 3.18
CA MET A 203 2.49 -1.87 3.66
C MET A 203 1.71 -0.96 4.62
N LEU A 204 0.43 -0.68 4.34
CA LEU A 204 -0.43 0.05 5.27
C LEU A 204 -0.51 -0.70 6.60
N ALA A 205 -0.81 -2.00 6.57
CA ALA A 205 -0.95 -2.81 7.78
C ALA A 205 0.34 -2.81 8.61
N ASP A 206 1.50 -2.94 7.96
CA ASP A 206 2.79 -2.91 8.63
C ASP A 206 3.14 -1.52 9.17
N TYR A 207 2.76 -0.45 8.46
CA TYR A 207 2.97 0.91 8.95
C TYR A 207 2.15 1.16 10.21
N LEU A 208 0.84 0.87 10.19
CA LEU A 208 -0.05 1.09 11.32
C LEU A 208 0.42 0.32 12.56
N LYS A 209 0.82 -0.95 12.40
CA LYS A 209 1.32 -1.77 13.51
C LYS A 209 2.60 -1.22 14.16
N LYS A 210 3.43 -0.44 13.45
CA LYS A 210 4.63 0.19 14.07
C LYS A 210 4.30 1.23 15.13
N PHE A 211 3.09 1.79 15.09
CA PHE A 211 2.60 2.75 16.08
C PHE A 211 2.00 2.07 17.31
N MET A 212 1.88 0.74 17.29
CA MET A 212 1.52 -0.01 18.48
C MET A 212 2.62 0.17 19.51
N LYS A 213 2.31 0.91 20.57
CA LYS A 213 3.10 0.83 21.80
C LYS A 213 3.03 -0.61 22.30
N PRO A 214 4.15 -1.19 22.77
CA PRO A 214 4.09 -2.47 23.48
C PRO A 214 3.14 -2.31 24.66
N ASP A 215 2.32 -3.33 24.92
CA ASP A 215 1.41 -3.32 26.07
C ASP A 215 2.21 -3.01 27.33
N LYS A 216 1.90 -1.90 27.98
CA LYS A 216 2.32 -1.67 29.36
C LYS A 216 1.52 -2.63 30.24
N ALA A 217 2.03 -3.86 30.34
CA ALA A 217 1.68 -4.89 31.30
C ALA A 217 0.18 -5.13 31.57
N ARG A 218 -0.34 -6.27 31.11
CA ARG A 218 -1.23 -7.06 31.97
C ARG A 218 -0.39 -7.71 33.06
N SER A 219 0.06 -6.90 34.02
CA SER A 219 0.51 -7.38 35.32
C SER A 219 -0.63 -7.17 36.30
N VAL A 220 -1.48 -8.19 36.42
CA VAL A 220 -2.22 -8.54 37.63
C VAL A 220 -2.15 -10.06 37.74
#